data_AF-D0NTC5-F1
#
_entry.id   AF-D0NTC5-F1
#
_cell.length_a   1.000
_cell.length_b   1.000
_cell.length_c   1.000
_cell.angle_alpha   90.00
_cell.angle_beta   90.00
_cell.angle_gamma   90.00
#
_symmetry.space_group_name_H-M   'P 1'
#
loop_
_entity.id
_entity.type
_entity.pdbx_description
1 polymer ?
#
loop_
_entity_poly.entity_id
_entity_poly.type
_entity_poly.pdbx_seq_one_letter_code
_entity_poly.pdbx_strand_id
1 'polypeptide(L)'
;MSTARTQPSVTKILATVIILACINVVSTASTSKLVRIGSFAANSDLTEVSHRRFLRTSVAEERKLALSFPWLGQAVSGTQSWAATLLQTLQQKWSQMRMKSPNDMFKKLKLDNTGDQLFSSPRFSKWLSYVRTNSKTNPDMAIFSTLAYHYSDEALVKLLDAAKKVDSTKVLATKLEGLQFTNWVHARESPEYVFKVLALDRMGSNTFTSPQFSKWLSYMNKAETSDPEMAIYRVLGTYHSDDVLVKMFAAAKQAESTRALASSLEKVQFENWARGGESPSHVFKALALDQMDTQIFASPQFSKWTSFVSKANTKNPDVAMYTTLGTFYSDDILAKMFAAGKQVDSTKGLATRLEGIQLANWENAGKSAESAFKTLKLDTLPGSQLFESQFINTWASFVTRTHKDPDAIMVALLKDRYGDETLAKMIAAATKTERTEKLAVDLRSAQFKTWFSQGKTPENVNTLFKVAANSDDLTKKISREYDIFFSKSKVAFNRPANRPARNGIYIAG
;
A
#
# COMPACT_ATOMS: atom_id res chain seq x y z
N MET A 1 -13.00 7.41 37.51
CA MET A 1 -11.74 8.14 37.81
C MET A 1 -10.59 7.13 37.85
N SER A 2 -9.41 7.54 37.39
CA SER A 2 -8.15 6.76 37.29
C SER A 2 -7.89 6.02 35.97
N THR A 3 -7.39 6.82 35.02
CA THR A 3 -6.28 6.57 34.08
C THR A 3 -5.73 5.14 33.97
N ALA A 4 -6.03 4.49 32.84
CA ALA A 4 -5.28 3.34 32.34
C ALA A 4 -3.95 3.81 31.74
N ARG A 5 -2.84 3.33 32.33
CA ARG A 5 -1.47 3.56 31.85
C ARG A 5 -1.31 3.00 30.45
N THR A 6 -1.04 3.87 29.48
CA THR A 6 -0.45 3.52 28.19
C THR A 6 0.96 2.98 28.41
N GLN A 7 1.12 1.67 28.27
CA GLN A 7 2.43 1.04 28.09
C GLN A 7 3.04 1.49 26.75
N PRO A 8 4.27 2.03 26.73
CA PRO A 8 4.93 2.40 25.48
C PRO A 8 5.32 1.14 24.70
N SER A 9 5.00 1.15 23.41
CA SER A 9 5.25 0.08 22.46
C SER A 9 6.74 -0.23 22.31
N VAL A 10 7.02 -1.50 22.08
CA VAL A 10 8.31 -2.21 22.13
C VAL A 10 9.37 -1.70 21.11
N THR A 11 9.09 -0.67 20.32
CA THR A 11 10.02 -0.12 19.33
C THR A 11 11.26 0.58 19.92
N LYS A 12 11.30 0.88 21.22
CA LYS A 12 12.52 1.39 21.87
C LYS A 12 13.45 0.32 22.45
N ILE A 13 13.06 -0.95 22.49
CA ILE A 13 13.90 -2.01 23.07
C ILE A 13 14.99 -2.48 22.10
N LEU A 14 14.82 -2.31 20.78
CA LEU A 14 15.90 -2.61 19.82
C LEU A 14 16.96 -1.51 19.71
N ALA A 15 16.62 -0.26 20.08
CA ALA A 15 17.55 0.87 20.00
C ALA A 15 18.47 1.01 21.23
N THR A 16 18.14 0.39 22.37
CA THR A 16 18.93 0.53 23.61
C THR A 16 19.99 -0.54 23.83
N VAL A 17 20.03 -1.63 23.07
CA VAL A 17 21.00 -2.72 23.33
C VAL A 17 22.37 -2.51 22.67
N ILE A 18 22.57 -1.50 21.81
CA ILE A 18 23.87 -1.32 21.10
C ILE A 18 24.61 0.00 21.42
N ILE A 19 24.08 0.90 22.26
CA ILE A 19 24.76 2.17 22.59
C ILE A 19 25.79 2.06 23.75
N LEU A 20 26.00 0.89 24.37
CA LEU A 20 26.81 0.79 25.59
C LEU A 20 28.27 0.30 25.46
N ALA A 21 28.87 0.35 24.28
CA ALA A 21 30.31 0.02 24.17
C ALA A 21 31.04 0.91 23.17
N CYS A 22 31.28 2.18 23.54
CA CYS A 22 32.44 2.99 23.13
C CYS A 22 32.37 4.39 23.80
N ILE A 23 32.49 4.44 25.13
CA ILE A 23 32.95 5.64 25.86
C ILE A 23 34.24 5.22 26.59
N ASN A 24 35.25 6.10 26.54
CA ASN A 24 36.63 6.05 27.08
C ASN A 24 37.62 6.10 25.89
N VAL A 25 38.44 7.12 25.64
CA VAL A 25 39.13 8.12 26.50
C VAL A 25 39.46 9.32 25.57
N VAL A 26 38.87 10.50 25.73
CA VAL A 26 39.33 11.71 26.47
C VAL A 26 40.81 12.14 26.24
N SER A 27 40.94 13.31 25.62
CA SER A 27 41.92 14.39 25.82
C SER A 27 43.42 14.10 25.92
N THR A 28 44.20 14.76 25.05
CA THR A 28 44.86 16.03 25.42
C THR A 28 45.54 16.66 24.21
N ALA A 29 45.11 17.89 23.90
CA ALA A 29 45.86 18.85 23.12
C ALA A 29 47.02 19.41 23.95
N SER A 30 48.16 19.74 23.32
CA SER A 30 48.84 21.04 23.49
C SER A 30 50.19 21.11 22.74
N THR A 31 50.18 21.98 21.72
CA THR A 31 51.16 23.02 21.38
C THR A 31 52.64 22.67 21.18
N SER A 32 53.01 22.63 19.89
CA SER A 32 54.36 22.85 19.38
C SER A 32 54.77 24.34 19.53
N LYS A 33 55.81 24.62 20.32
CA LYS A 33 56.55 25.89 20.24
C LYS A 33 57.85 25.69 19.46
N LEU A 34 57.90 26.35 18.30
CA LEU A 34 59.08 26.70 17.51
C LEU A 34 60.12 27.45 18.37
N VAL A 35 61.38 27.02 18.38
CA VAL A 35 62.54 27.91 18.59
C VAL A 35 63.74 27.45 17.75
N ARG A 36 63.95 28.22 16.67
CA ARG A 36 65.20 28.81 16.18
C ARG A 36 66.44 27.92 15.97
N ILE A 37 66.68 27.71 14.67
CA ILE A 37 67.97 27.45 14.03
C ILE A 37 68.91 28.65 14.32
N GLY A 38 70.04 28.38 14.95
CA GLY A 38 71.14 29.31 15.14
C GLY A 38 72.43 28.63 14.69
N SER A 39 72.90 29.05 13.52
CA SER A 39 74.21 28.75 12.96
C SER A 39 75.32 29.37 13.82
N PHE A 40 76.25 28.55 14.29
CA PHE A 40 77.58 29.01 14.66
C PHE A 40 78.63 28.17 13.94
N ALA A 41 79.50 28.89 13.26
CA ALA A 41 80.61 28.43 12.48
C ALA A 41 81.87 28.24 13.33
N ALA A 42 82.84 27.57 12.70
CA ALA A 42 84.29 27.71 12.86
C ALA A 42 84.97 27.06 14.07
N ASN A 43 85.87 26.11 13.74
CA ASN A 43 87.27 25.93 14.18
C ASN A 43 87.58 24.43 14.36
N SER A 44 88.27 23.84 13.39
CA SER A 44 89.74 23.73 13.26
C SER A 44 90.31 22.62 14.14
N ASP A 45 90.87 21.62 13.46
CA ASP A 45 91.97 20.75 13.87
C ASP A 45 92.07 20.33 15.34
N LEU A 46 91.97 19.03 15.59
CA LEU A 46 93.09 18.25 16.12
C LEU A 46 92.77 16.76 16.12
N THR A 47 93.85 16.04 15.89
CA THR A 47 94.05 14.61 15.74
C THR A 47 93.70 13.78 16.99
N GLU A 48 93.47 12.49 16.73
CA GLU A 48 93.88 11.37 17.58
C GLU A 48 92.88 10.82 18.64
N VAL A 49 92.32 9.67 18.28
CA VAL A 49 92.05 8.49 19.12
C VAL A 49 91.13 8.65 20.34
N SER A 50 89.89 8.18 20.19
CA SER A 50 89.38 7.16 21.12
C SER A 50 88.18 6.41 20.55
N HIS A 51 88.34 5.09 20.41
CA HIS A 51 87.27 4.16 20.09
C HIS A 51 86.24 4.08 21.23
N ARG A 52 85.28 5.00 21.24
CA ARG A 52 83.96 4.75 21.83
C ARG A 52 82.95 4.73 20.70
N ARG A 53 82.90 3.59 20.01
CA ARG A 53 81.79 3.24 19.13
C ARG A 53 80.57 3.16 20.02
N PHE A 54 79.91 4.30 20.22
CA PHE A 54 78.60 4.37 20.82
C PHE A 54 77.72 3.38 20.04
N LEU A 55 77.41 2.25 20.67
CA LEU A 55 76.23 1.49 20.34
C LEU A 55 75.09 2.49 20.51
N ARG A 56 74.71 3.15 19.41
CA ARG A 56 73.42 3.80 19.33
C ARG A 56 72.41 2.66 19.42
N THR A 57 72.06 2.32 20.65
CA THR A 57 70.69 2.00 20.99
C THR A 57 69.90 3.28 20.70
N SER A 58 69.72 3.61 19.43
CA SER A 58 68.41 4.11 19.05
C SER A 58 67.53 2.94 19.39
N VAL A 59 66.97 2.97 20.61
CA VAL A 59 65.60 2.53 20.85
C VAL A 59 64.92 2.88 19.56
N ALA A 60 64.64 1.86 18.74
CA ALA A 60 63.92 2.05 17.52
C ALA A 60 62.66 2.74 18.03
N GLU A 61 62.61 4.06 17.92
CA GLU A 61 61.45 4.87 18.23
C GLU A 61 60.42 4.19 17.38
N GLU A 62 59.65 3.33 18.04
CA GLU A 62 58.82 2.37 17.36
C GLU A 62 57.91 3.29 16.59
N ARG A 63 58.10 3.35 15.26
CA ARG A 63 57.36 4.23 14.36
C ARG A 63 55.92 3.70 14.37
N LYS A 64 55.21 4.04 15.44
CA LYS A 64 53.92 3.50 15.85
C LYS A 64 52.88 4.45 15.29
N LEU A 65 52.11 3.97 14.32
CA LEU A 65 51.12 4.79 13.61
C LEU A 65 49.89 5.05 14.47
N ALA A 66 49.69 6.31 14.85
CA ALA A 66 48.36 6.85 15.11
C ALA A 66 47.74 7.27 13.77
N LEU A 67 46.74 6.54 13.29
CA LEU A 67 45.99 6.92 12.09
C LEU A 67 44.86 7.88 12.50
N SER A 68 45.13 9.19 12.49
CA SER A 68 44.07 10.20 12.43
C SER A 68 43.67 10.41 10.97
N PHE A 69 42.37 10.49 10.71
CA PHE A 69 41.78 10.68 9.38
C PHE A 69 40.86 11.92 9.38
N PRO A 70 41.39 13.15 9.44
CA PRO A 70 40.57 14.37 9.53
C PRO A 70 39.68 14.59 8.29
N TRP A 71 40.09 14.05 7.14
CA TRP A 71 39.38 14.22 5.87
C TRP A 71 38.16 13.29 5.71
N LEU A 72 37.85 12.40 6.66
CA LEU A 72 36.65 11.55 6.64
C LEU A 72 35.32 12.32 6.49
N GLY A 73 35.33 13.65 6.59
CA GLY A 73 34.20 14.52 6.27
C GLY A 73 34.09 15.01 4.81
N GLN A 74 35.09 14.78 3.94
CA GLN A 74 35.03 15.20 2.53
C GLN A 74 34.44 14.09 1.63
N ALA A 75 33.47 14.48 0.81
CA ALA A 75 32.75 13.57 -0.09
C ALA A 75 33.66 13.13 -1.25
N VAL A 76 34.20 11.92 -1.17
CA VAL A 76 34.74 11.21 -2.35
C VAL A 76 33.63 10.28 -2.82
N SER A 77 33.13 10.48 -4.03
CA SER A 77 31.98 9.74 -4.56
C SER A 77 32.38 8.33 -5.03
N GLY A 78 31.71 7.30 -4.52
CA GLY A 78 31.88 5.90 -4.93
C GLY A 78 32.80 5.10 -3.99
N THR A 79 32.39 3.90 -3.59
CA THR A 79 33.18 3.00 -2.73
C THR A 79 34.62 2.78 -3.15
N GLN A 80 34.85 2.60 -4.45
CA GLN A 80 36.19 2.37 -4.98
C GLN A 80 37.08 3.63 -4.83
N SER A 81 36.50 4.83 -4.87
CA SER A 81 37.23 6.09 -4.69
C SER A 81 37.70 6.27 -3.23
N TRP A 82 36.86 5.94 -2.26
CA TRP A 82 37.21 5.99 -0.84
C TRP A 82 38.26 4.92 -0.50
N ALA A 83 38.04 3.68 -0.96
CA ALA A 83 39.00 2.60 -0.79
C ALA A 83 40.35 2.94 -1.45
N ALA A 84 40.35 3.52 -2.66
CA ALA A 84 41.56 3.97 -3.33
C ALA A 84 42.27 5.10 -2.56
N THR A 85 41.52 6.08 -2.04
CA THR A 85 42.09 7.20 -1.26
C THR A 85 42.68 6.72 0.06
N LEU A 86 42.00 5.80 0.76
CA LEU A 86 42.55 5.15 1.95
C LEU A 86 43.77 4.30 1.63
N LEU A 87 43.74 3.53 0.53
CA LEU A 87 44.89 2.76 0.10
C LEU A 87 46.09 3.64 -0.24
N GLN A 88 45.87 4.78 -0.91
CA GLN A 88 46.93 5.75 -1.19
C GLN A 88 47.51 6.31 0.12
N THR A 89 46.64 6.67 1.07
CA THR A 89 47.06 7.14 2.40
C THR A 89 47.87 6.07 3.16
N LEU A 90 47.41 4.82 3.12
CA LEU A 90 48.13 3.68 3.72
C LEU A 90 49.46 3.47 3.01
N GLN A 91 49.49 3.45 1.68
CA GLN A 91 50.72 3.28 0.91
C GLN A 91 51.75 4.36 1.24
N GLN A 92 51.32 5.63 1.33
CA GLN A 92 52.19 6.73 1.74
C GLN A 92 52.74 6.54 3.15
N LYS A 93 51.88 6.20 4.13
CA LYS A 93 52.31 5.97 5.52
C LYS A 93 53.23 4.76 5.68
N TRP A 94 53.01 3.69 4.93
CA TRP A 94 53.87 2.49 4.95
C TRP A 94 55.21 2.72 4.24
N SER A 95 55.22 3.52 3.18
CA SER A 95 56.46 3.98 2.54
C SER A 95 57.34 4.78 3.51
N GLN A 96 56.76 5.64 4.36
CA GLN A 96 57.51 6.35 5.42
C GLN A 96 58.17 5.40 6.44
N MET A 97 57.58 4.22 6.65
CA MET A 97 58.17 3.16 7.48
C MET A 97 59.15 2.27 6.71
N ARG A 98 59.36 2.51 5.40
CA ARG A 98 60.14 1.64 4.49
C ARG A 98 59.61 0.22 4.40
N MET A 99 58.28 0.07 4.46
CA MET A 99 57.60 -1.21 4.38
C MET A 99 56.74 -1.28 3.13
N LYS A 100 56.50 -2.51 2.62
CA LYS A 100 55.53 -2.72 1.54
C LYS A 100 54.12 -2.48 2.07
N SER A 101 53.30 -1.76 1.31
CA SER A 101 51.91 -1.57 1.73
C SER A 101 51.16 -2.91 1.75
N PRO A 102 50.01 -3.01 2.45
CA PRO A 102 49.12 -4.17 2.36
C PRO A 102 48.80 -4.55 0.91
N ASN A 103 48.55 -3.57 0.05
CA ASN A 103 48.27 -3.77 -1.38
C ASN A 103 49.48 -4.33 -2.15
N ASP A 104 50.68 -3.79 -1.91
CA ASP A 104 51.90 -4.30 -2.55
C ASP A 104 52.19 -5.74 -2.16
N MET A 105 51.96 -6.08 -0.89
CA MET A 105 52.11 -7.45 -0.41
C MET A 105 51.03 -8.37 -0.98
N PHE A 106 49.79 -7.87 -1.15
CA PHE A 106 48.67 -8.61 -1.74
C PHE A 106 49.00 -9.04 -3.18
N LYS A 107 49.47 -8.09 -4.00
CA LYS A 107 49.95 -8.35 -5.38
C LYS A 107 51.19 -9.24 -5.41
N LYS A 108 52.17 -9.02 -4.52
CA LYS A 108 53.38 -9.86 -4.42
C LYS A 108 53.03 -11.33 -4.17
N LEU A 109 51.99 -11.58 -3.37
CA LEU A 109 51.50 -12.93 -3.07
C LEU A 109 50.52 -13.46 -4.13
N LYS A 110 50.29 -12.70 -5.21
CA LYS A 110 49.39 -13.02 -6.32
C LYS A 110 47.95 -13.29 -5.84
N LEU A 111 47.51 -12.57 -4.80
CA LEU A 111 46.16 -12.70 -4.22
C LEU A 111 45.10 -11.94 -5.03
N ASP A 112 45.52 -11.03 -5.90
CA ASP A 112 44.68 -10.35 -6.88
C ASP A 112 44.11 -11.31 -7.95
N ASN A 113 44.70 -12.49 -8.12
CA ASN A 113 44.26 -13.51 -9.08
C ASN A 113 43.47 -14.67 -8.46
N THR A 114 43.15 -14.64 -7.16
CA THR A 114 42.52 -15.80 -6.50
C THR A 114 41.02 -15.93 -6.70
N GLY A 115 40.36 -14.88 -7.23
CA GLY A 115 38.90 -14.89 -7.44
C GLY A 115 38.12 -15.11 -6.14
N ASP A 116 37.14 -16.01 -6.18
CA ASP A 116 36.26 -16.40 -5.08
C ASP A 116 36.94 -17.27 -4.00
N GLN A 117 38.10 -17.87 -4.30
CA GLN A 117 38.83 -18.77 -3.40
C GLN A 117 39.82 -18.04 -2.46
N LEU A 118 39.77 -16.70 -2.39
CA LEU A 118 40.73 -15.90 -1.63
C LEU A 118 40.90 -16.37 -0.17
N PHE A 119 39.80 -16.56 0.55
CA PHE A 119 39.80 -16.92 1.97
C PHE A 119 40.32 -18.35 2.24
N SER A 120 40.27 -19.23 1.24
CA SER A 120 40.80 -20.59 1.30
C SER A 120 42.31 -20.65 1.01
N SER A 121 42.89 -19.58 0.46
CA SER A 121 44.29 -19.53 0.06
C SER A 121 45.23 -19.44 1.28
N PRO A 122 46.19 -20.37 1.47
CA PRO A 122 47.20 -20.24 2.53
C PRO A 122 48.02 -18.95 2.42
N ARG A 123 48.15 -18.39 1.21
CA ARG A 123 48.81 -17.10 0.97
C ARG A 123 48.02 -15.93 1.58
N PHE A 124 46.69 -16.04 1.65
CA PHE A 124 45.85 -15.04 2.30
C PHE A 124 46.07 -15.03 3.81
N SER A 125 46.18 -16.19 4.46
CA SER A 125 46.55 -16.28 5.89
C SER A 125 47.91 -15.66 6.18
N LYS A 126 48.90 -15.90 5.31
CA LYS A 126 50.21 -15.25 5.40
C LYS A 126 50.12 -13.72 5.25
N TRP A 127 49.30 -13.25 4.32
CA TRP A 127 49.05 -11.82 4.12
C TRP A 127 48.33 -11.17 5.30
N LEU A 128 47.30 -11.82 5.86
CA LEU A 128 46.59 -11.33 7.05
C LEU A 128 47.54 -11.16 8.25
N SER A 129 48.42 -12.14 8.48
CA SER A 129 49.45 -12.04 9.52
C SER A 129 50.35 -10.83 9.29
N TYR A 130 50.84 -10.65 8.05
CA TYR A 130 51.64 -9.48 7.68
C TYR A 130 50.93 -8.15 7.96
N VAL A 131 49.65 -8.01 7.58
CA VAL A 131 48.90 -6.76 7.82
C VAL A 131 48.67 -6.52 9.32
N ARG A 132 48.32 -7.56 10.08
CA ARG A 132 48.06 -7.45 11.53
C ARG A 132 49.30 -7.11 12.35
N THR A 133 50.45 -7.68 12.02
CA THR A 133 51.72 -7.36 12.70
C THR A 133 52.15 -5.91 12.47
N ASN A 134 51.83 -5.35 11.30
CA ASN A 134 52.37 -4.06 10.87
C ASN A 134 51.36 -2.90 10.89
N SER A 135 50.06 -3.17 11.08
CA SER A 135 49.00 -2.15 11.22
C SER A 135 48.48 -2.09 12.66
N LYS A 136 49.03 -1.19 13.49
CA LYS A 136 48.71 -1.12 14.94
C LYS A 136 47.36 -0.49 15.27
N THR A 137 46.87 0.48 14.50
CA THR A 137 45.67 1.26 14.85
C THR A 137 44.37 0.69 14.27
N ASN A 138 44.40 0.09 13.07
CA ASN A 138 43.22 -0.57 12.50
C ASN A 138 43.62 -1.56 11.40
N PRO A 139 44.06 -2.78 11.74
CA PRO A 139 44.41 -3.79 10.74
C PRO A 139 43.20 -4.19 9.89
N ASP A 140 42.01 -4.24 10.48
CA ASP A 140 40.78 -4.63 9.78
C ASP A 140 40.42 -3.60 8.67
N MET A 141 40.65 -2.30 8.91
CA MET A 141 40.47 -1.25 7.89
C MET A 141 41.46 -1.38 6.72
N ALA A 142 42.72 -1.70 7.01
CA ALA A 142 43.73 -1.94 5.98
C ALA A 142 43.43 -3.20 5.15
N ILE A 143 42.92 -4.25 5.81
CA ILE A 143 42.45 -5.47 5.15
C ILE A 143 41.28 -5.13 4.23
N PHE A 144 40.21 -4.51 4.76
CA PHE A 144 39.03 -4.13 4.00
C PHE A 144 39.36 -3.25 2.79
N SER A 145 40.14 -2.18 2.99
CA SER A 145 40.47 -1.23 1.90
C SER A 145 41.24 -1.91 0.77
N THR A 146 42.08 -2.90 1.09
CA THR A 146 42.79 -3.70 0.07
C THR A 146 41.81 -4.56 -0.71
N LEU A 147 40.87 -5.24 -0.04
CA LEU A 147 39.86 -6.07 -0.71
C LEU A 147 38.91 -5.24 -1.57
N ALA A 148 38.37 -4.13 -1.03
CA ALA A 148 37.46 -3.23 -1.74
C ALA A 148 38.09 -2.54 -2.96
N TYR A 149 39.41 -2.52 -3.08
CA TYR A 149 40.09 -2.03 -4.28
C TYR A 149 40.20 -3.06 -5.40
N HIS A 150 40.31 -4.34 -5.05
CA HIS A 150 40.48 -5.45 -6.01
C HIS A 150 39.17 -6.13 -6.39
N TYR A 151 38.14 -6.02 -5.55
CA TYR A 151 36.82 -6.60 -5.77
C TYR A 151 35.78 -5.51 -5.93
N SER A 152 34.89 -5.66 -6.93
CA SER A 152 33.67 -4.84 -6.98
C SER A 152 32.82 -5.09 -5.74
N ASP A 153 31.95 -4.15 -5.38
CA ASP A 153 31.10 -4.29 -4.20
C ASP A 153 30.25 -5.58 -4.23
N GLU A 154 29.67 -5.92 -5.39
CA GLU A 154 28.92 -7.17 -5.56
C GLU A 154 29.80 -8.42 -5.37
N ALA A 155 31.03 -8.41 -5.92
CA ALA A 155 31.97 -9.52 -5.76
C ALA A 155 32.43 -9.65 -4.30
N LEU A 156 32.68 -8.52 -3.63
CA LEU A 156 33.08 -8.48 -2.23
C LEU A 156 31.97 -8.99 -1.31
N VAL A 157 30.70 -8.62 -1.54
CA VAL A 157 29.55 -9.18 -0.81
C VAL A 157 29.53 -10.70 -0.92
N LYS A 158 29.61 -11.25 -2.14
CA LYS A 158 29.60 -12.71 -2.38
C LYS A 158 30.77 -13.41 -1.68
N LEU A 159 31.95 -12.80 -1.74
CA LEU A 159 33.17 -13.33 -1.11
C LEU A 159 33.03 -13.37 0.42
N LEU A 160 32.51 -12.29 1.03
CA LEU A 160 32.26 -12.23 2.47
C LEU A 160 31.14 -13.19 2.90
N ASP A 161 30.10 -13.36 2.10
CA ASP A 161 29.03 -14.34 2.36
C ASP A 161 29.53 -15.78 2.38
N ALA A 162 30.40 -16.16 1.44
CA ALA A 162 31.05 -17.46 1.45
C ALA A 162 31.93 -17.62 2.70
N ALA A 163 32.73 -16.60 3.02
CA ALA A 163 33.62 -16.62 4.19
C ALA A 163 32.87 -16.66 5.53
N LYS A 164 31.64 -16.12 5.63
CA LYS A 164 30.80 -16.21 6.84
C LYS A 164 30.23 -17.61 7.09
N LYS A 165 30.19 -18.48 6.08
CA LYS A 165 29.74 -19.87 6.21
C LYS A 165 30.83 -20.82 6.71
N VAL A 166 32.09 -20.35 6.78
CA VAL A 166 33.23 -21.13 7.25
C VAL A 166 33.67 -20.59 8.61
N ASP A 167 33.67 -21.44 9.64
CA ASP A 167 33.92 -21.02 11.03
C ASP A 167 35.26 -20.30 11.22
N SER A 168 36.32 -20.74 10.53
CA SER A 168 37.66 -20.14 10.63
C SER A 168 37.74 -18.71 10.09
N THR A 169 36.83 -18.32 9.19
CA THR A 169 36.82 -16.99 8.55
C THR A 169 35.63 -16.14 8.96
N LYS A 170 34.62 -16.72 9.62
CA LYS A 170 33.37 -16.06 10.01
C LYS A 170 33.56 -14.76 10.79
N VAL A 171 34.46 -14.76 11.78
CA VAL A 171 34.72 -13.57 12.61
C VAL A 171 35.32 -12.43 11.78
N LEU A 172 36.30 -12.74 10.93
CA LEU A 172 36.91 -11.75 10.05
C LEU A 172 35.88 -11.23 9.04
N ALA A 173 35.15 -12.12 8.38
CA ALA A 173 34.18 -11.74 7.36
C ALA A 173 33.04 -10.87 7.94
N THR A 174 32.60 -11.14 9.18
CA THR A 174 31.61 -10.31 9.88
C THR A 174 32.14 -8.90 10.16
N LYS A 175 33.40 -8.77 10.58
CA LYS A 175 34.04 -7.45 10.76
C LYS A 175 34.17 -6.68 9.45
N LEU A 176 34.57 -7.37 8.38
CA LEU A 176 34.73 -6.77 7.06
C LEU A 176 33.39 -6.33 6.44
N GLU A 177 32.31 -7.07 6.68
CA GLU A 177 30.95 -6.66 6.29
C GLU A 177 30.51 -5.38 7.02
N GLY A 178 30.79 -5.27 8.33
CA GLY A 178 30.54 -4.03 9.08
C GLY A 178 31.34 -2.83 8.55
N LEU A 179 32.58 -3.05 8.12
CA LEU A 179 33.39 -2.05 7.44
C LEU A 179 32.85 -1.72 6.05
N GLN A 180 32.28 -2.69 5.34
CA GLN A 180 31.61 -2.47 4.06
C GLN A 180 30.43 -1.50 4.20
N PHE A 181 29.56 -1.72 5.19
CA PHE A 181 28.44 -0.79 5.44
C PHE A 181 28.94 0.59 5.88
N THR A 182 30.00 0.63 6.68
CA THR A 182 30.63 1.91 7.08
C THR A 182 31.17 2.67 5.87
N ASN A 183 31.83 1.98 4.95
CA ASN A 183 32.30 2.54 3.70
C ASN A 183 31.15 3.10 2.87
N TRP A 184 30.07 2.33 2.67
CA TRP A 184 28.88 2.81 1.93
C TRP A 184 28.29 4.09 2.54
N VAL A 185 28.17 4.16 3.87
CA VAL A 185 27.68 5.36 4.57
C VAL A 185 28.60 6.57 4.33
N HIS A 186 29.92 6.39 4.43
CA HIS A 186 30.88 7.49 4.20
C HIS A 186 30.93 7.95 2.74
N ALA A 187 30.83 7.01 1.80
CA ALA A 187 30.72 7.28 0.38
C ALA A 187 29.36 7.88 -0.02
N ARG A 188 28.41 7.98 0.93
CA ARG A 188 27.03 8.45 0.74
C ARG A 188 26.29 7.65 -0.34
N GLU A 189 26.52 6.35 -0.38
CA GLU A 189 25.84 5.49 -1.35
C GLU A 189 24.33 5.50 -1.11
N SER A 190 23.55 5.53 -2.19
CA SER A 190 22.10 5.53 -2.02
C SER A 190 21.60 4.17 -1.50
N PRO A 191 20.49 4.14 -0.75
CA PRO A 191 19.76 2.91 -0.45
C PRO A 191 19.54 2.02 -1.67
N GLU A 192 19.20 2.62 -2.81
CA GLU A 192 18.96 1.92 -4.09
C GLU A 192 20.23 1.27 -4.65
N TYR A 193 21.38 1.95 -4.59
CA TYR A 193 22.66 1.39 -5.02
C TYR A 193 22.99 0.13 -4.20
N VAL A 194 22.91 0.22 -2.88
CA VAL A 194 23.21 -0.90 -1.99
C VAL A 194 22.20 -2.04 -2.18
N PHE A 195 20.92 -1.72 -2.45
CA PHE A 195 19.89 -2.71 -2.77
C PHE A 195 20.28 -3.57 -3.98
N LYS A 196 20.77 -2.92 -5.05
CA LYS A 196 21.25 -3.59 -6.27
C LYS A 196 22.54 -4.37 -6.06
N VAL A 197 23.50 -3.83 -5.29
CA VAL A 197 24.76 -4.52 -4.95
C VAL A 197 24.47 -5.83 -4.19
N LEU A 198 23.45 -5.82 -3.34
CA LEU A 198 22.98 -7.00 -2.61
C LEU A 198 22.08 -7.92 -3.46
N ALA A 199 21.95 -7.63 -4.76
CA ALA A 199 21.16 -8.36 -5.76
C ALA A 199 19.67 -8.47 -5.43
N LEU A 200 19.14 -7.57 -4.59
CA LEU A 200 17.74 -7.59 -4.16
C LEU A 200 16.77 -7.21 -5.28
N ASP A 201 17.22 -6.42 -6.27
CA ASP A 201 16.49 -6.04 -7.49
C ASP A 201 16.02 -7.24 -8.31
N ARG A 202 16.67 -8.40 -8.14
CA ARG A 202 16.40 -9.63 -8.89
C ARG A 202 15.64 -10.68 -8.10
N MET A 203 15.31 -10.43 -6.83
CA MET A 203 14.73 -11.45 -5.94
C MET A 203 13.19 -11.53 -5.98
N GLY A 204 12.51 -10.50 -6.51
CA GLY A 204 11.05 -10.47 -6.62
C GLY A 204 10.36 -10.76 -5.29
N SER A 205 9.44 -11.72 -5.25
CA SER A 205 8.67 -12.08 -4.04
C SER A 205 9.52 -12.58 -2.87
N ASN A 206 10.74 -13.06 -3.12
CA ASN A 206 11.65 -13.57 -2.08
C ASN A 206 12.49 -12.47 -1.41
N THR A 207 12.31 -11.21 -1.80
CA THR A 207 13.08 -10.08 -1.26
C THR A 207 13.02 -10.04 0.27
N PHE A 208 11.83 -10.06 0.87
CA PHE A 208 11.66 -9.92 2.33
C PHE A 208 12.21 -11.09 3.16
N THR A 209 12.30 -12.29 2.59
CA THR A 209 12.80 -13.50 3.29
C THR A 209 14.30 -13.72 3.06
N SER A 210 14.91 -12.95 2.15
CA SER A 210 16.33 -13.04 1.84
C SER A 210 17.19 -12.54 2.99
N PRO A 211 18.26 -13.26 3.37
CA PRO A 211 19.29 -12.75 4.27
C PRO A 211 19.92 -11.42 3.78
N GLN A 212 19.93 -11.18 2.46
CA GLN A 212 20.43 -9.94 1.88
C GLN A 212 19.55 -8.74 2.22
N PHE A 213 18.24 -8.93 2.42
CA PHE A 213 17.35 -7.85 2.81
C PHE A 213 17.60 -7.41 4.25
N SER A 214 17.87 -8.35 5.16
CA SER A 214 18.30 -8.03 6.53
C SER A 214 19.62 -7.24 6.57
N LYS A 215 20.56 -7.56 5.67
CA LYS A 215 21.79 -6.76 5.52
C LYS A 215 21.50 -5.36 5.03
N TRP A 216 20.63 -5.22 4.05
CA TRP A 216 20.22 -3.93 3.53
C TRP A 216 19.53 -3.08 4.60
N LEU A 217 18.63 -3.65 5.41
CA LEU A 217 18.04 -2.96 6.56
C LEU A 217 19.08 -2.53 7.60
N SER A 218 20.11 -3.35 7.84
CA SER A 218 21.22 -3.00 8.73
C SER A 218 22.03 -1.82 8.19
N TYR A 219 22.25 -1.77 6.87
CA TYR A 219 22.84 -0.61 6.19
C TYR A 219 21.95 0.64 6.34
N MET A 220 20.65 0.54 6.05
CA MET A 220 19.69 1.64 6.18
C MET A 220 19.67 2.26 7.58
N ASN A 221 19.73 1.41 8.61
CA ASN A 221 19.81 1.82 10.00
C ASN A 221 21.13 2.54 10.31
N LYS A 222 22.25 2.08 9.75
CA LYS A 222 23.56 2.71 9.93
C LYS A 222 23.70 4.05 9.18
N ALA A 223 23.00 4.20 8.07
CA ALA A 223 22.97 5.43 7.28
C ALA A 223 22.12 6.55 7.93
N GLU A 224 21.45 6.27 9.06
CA GLU A 224 20.57 7.23 9.75
C GLU A 224 19.53 7.86 8.82
N THR A 225 18.93 7.02 7.97
CA THR A 225 17.99 7.47 6.93
C THR A 225 16.78 8.17 7.56
N SER A 226 16.50 9.41 7.15
CA SER A 226 15.28 10.12 7.53
C SER A 226 14.07 9.41 6.91
N ASP A 227 13.08 9.06 7.74
CA ASP A 227 11.88 8.29 7.34
C ASP A 227 12.25 6.95 6.66
N PRO A 228 12.80 5.98 7.42
CA PRO A 228 13.34 4.75 6.85
C PRO A 228 12.26 3.92 6.12
N GLU A 229 11.01 3.90 6.59
CA GLU A 229 9.94 3.19 5.92
C GLU A 229 9.59 3.79 4.55
N MET A 230 9.54 5.12 4.43
CA MET A 230 9.35 5.78 3.13
C MET A 230 10.52 5.51 2.19
N ALA A 231 11.76 5.54 2.70
CA ALA A 231 12.93 5.22 1.90
C ALA A 231 12.89 3.77 1.40
N ILE A 232 12.49 2.81 2.26
CA ILE A 232 12.31 1.41 1.87
C ILE A 232 11.26 1.28 0.78
N TYR A 233 10.09 1.89 0.99
CA TYR A 233 8.99 1.87 0.02
C TYR A 233 9.42 2.41 -1.34
N ARG A 234 10.13 3.55 -1.38
CA ARG A 234 10.62 4.15 -2.64
C ARG A 234 11.56 3.25 -3.39
N VAL A 235 12.53 2.63 -2.71
CA VAL A 235 13.48 1.70 -3.34
C VAL A 235 12.77 0.47 -3.87
N LEU A 236 11.77 -0.07 -3.17
CA LEU A 236 10.97 -1.17 -3.73
C LEU A 236 10.17 -0.72 -4.96
N GLY A 237 9.62 0.50 -4.94
CA GLY A 237 8.87 1.11 -6.04
C GLY A 237 9.68 1.45 -7.29
N THR A 238 11.02 1.49 -7.22
CA THR A 238 11.85 1.64 -8.44
C THR A 238 11.93 0.33 -9.25
N TYR A 239 11.65 -0.81 -8.63
CA TYR A 239 11.76 -2.14 -9.26
C TYR A 239 10.43 -2.88 -9.39
N HIS A 240 9.38 -2.44 -8.69
CA HIS A 240 8.09 -3.11 -8.63
C HIS A 240 6.95 -2.13 -8.84
N SER A 241 5.99 -2.50 -9.68
CA SER A 241 4.72 -1.78 -9.83
C SER A 241 3.89 -1.87 -8.56
N ASP A 242 2.92 -0.96 -8.41
CA ASP A 242 2.06 -0.89 -7.23
C ASP A 242 1.28 -2.18 -6.96
N ASP A 243 0.79 -2.85 -8.01
CA ASP A 243 0.08 -4.13 -7.87
C ASP A 243 1.01 -5.26 -7.38
N VAL A 244 2.29 -5.24 -7.79
CA VAL A 244 3.31 -6.18 -7.32
C VAL A 244 3.65 -5.88 -5.86
N LEU A 245 3.82 -4.61 -5.49
CA LEU A 245 4.08 -4.21 -4.11
C LEU A 245 2.94 -4.63 -3.17
N VAL A 246 1.68 -4.44 -3.55
CA VAL A 246 0.51 -4.89 -2.77
C VAL A 246 0.60 -6.40 -2.49
N LYS A 247 0.92 -7.21 -3.51
CA LYS A 247 1.08 -8.67 -3.36
C LYS A 247 2.28 -9.02 -2.48
N MET A 248 3.41 -8.34 -2.65
CA MET A 248 4.62 -8.54 -1.85
C MET A 248 4.38 -8.24 -0.37
N PHE A 249 3.71 -7.14 -0.03
CA PHE A 249 3.39 -6.80 1.36
C PHE A 249 2.39 -7.78 1.96
N ALA A 250 1.38 -8.21 1.19
CA ALA A 250 0.43 -9.23 1.64
C ALA A 250 1.11 -10.57 1.96
N ALA A 251 2.04 -11.01 1.11
CA ALA A 251 2.84 -12.22 1.34
C ALA A 251 3.77 -12.06 2.55
N ALA A 252 4.48 -10.94 2.66
CA ALA A 252 5.38 -10.65 3.78
C ALA A 252 4.63 -10.54 5.13
N LYS A 253 3.34 -10.21 5.14
CA LYS A 253 2.51 -10.22 6.36
C LYS A 253 2.19 -11.62 6.89
N GLN A 254 2.32 -12.66 6.07
CA GLN A 254 2.06 -14.03 6.51
C GLN A 254 3.18 -14.55 7.43
N ALA A 255 4.41 -14.08 7.25
CA ALA A 255 5.55 -14.45 8.08
C ALA A 255 5.69 -13.53 9.31
N GLU A 256 5.87 -14.13 10.49
CA GLU A 256 6.02 -13.42 11.77
C GLU A 256 7.14 -12.38 11.73
N SER A 257 8.30 -12.76 11.18
CA SER A 257 9.52 -11.95 11.14
C SER A 257 9.38 -10.68 10.29
N THR A 258 8.46 -10.65 9.32
CA THR A 258 8.32 -9.54 8.36
C THR A 258 7.00 -8.79 8.51
N ARG A 259 6.06 -9.27 9.35
CA ARG A 259 4.70 -8.73 9.45
C ARG A 259 4.65 -7.27 9.86
N ALA A 260 5.45 -6.86 10.85
CA ALA A 260 5.45 -5.49 11.35
C ALA A 260 5.93 -4.51 10.26
N LEU A 261 7.05 -4.83 9.60
CA LEU A 261 7.58 -4.02 8.51
C LEU A 261 6.59 -3.96 7.33
N ALA A 262 6.06 -5.09 6.88
CA ALA A 262 5.11 -5.14 5.77
C ALA A 262 3.81 -4.37 6.06
N SER A 263 3.37 -4.32 7.33
CA SER A 263 2.23 -3.49 7.75
C SER A 263 2.56 -2.00 7.73
N SER A 264 3.76 -1.63 8.14
CA SER A 264 4.23 -0.23 8.04
C SER A 264 4.35 0.21 6.58
N LEU A 265 4.94 -0.63 5.72
CA LEU A 265 5.09 -0.34 4.29
C LEU A 265 3.75 -0.25 3.55
N GLU A 266 2.77 -1.11 3.87
CA GLU A 266 1.41 -0.96 3.31
C GLU A 266 0.78 0.37 3.75
N LYS A 267 0.94 0.79 5.01
CA LYS A 267 0.44 2.09 5.48
C LYS A 267 1.10 3.24 4.71
N VAL A 268 2.43 3.19 4.55
CA VAL A 268 3.21 4.15 3.76
C VAL A 268 2.73 4.20 2.31
N GLN A 269 2.43 3.05 1.70
CA GLN A 269 1.90 2.97 0.34
C GLN A 269 0.59 3.77 0.20
N PHE A 270 -0.39 3.53 1.08
CA PHE A 270 -1.66 4.28 1.06
C PHE A 270 -1.49 5.78 1.33
N GLU A 271 -0.59 6.15 2.25
CA GLU A 271 -0.27 7.55 2.52
C GLU A 271 0.43 8.23 1.34
N ASN A 272 1.31 7.51 0.65
CA ASN A 272 2.00 7.99 -0.54
C ASN A 272 1.01 8.18 -1.69
N TRP A 273 0.10 7.24 -1.94
CA TRP A 273 -0.96 7.41 -2.93
C TRP A 273 -1.85 8.63 -2.62
N ALA A 274 -2.24 8.82 -1.36
CA ALA A 274 -3.07 9.95 -0.97
C ALA A 274 -2.32 11.29 -1.17
N ARG A 275 -1.04 11.35 -0.81
CA ARG A 275 -0.19 12.54 -0.97
C ARG A 275 0.12 12.84 -2.44
N GLY A 276 0.32 11.80 -3.25
CA GLY A 276 0.58 11.91 -4.69
C GLY A 276 -0.65 12.31 -5.50
N GLY A 277 -1.85 12.31 -4.90
CA GLY A 277 -3.09 12.59 -5.62
C GLY A 277 -3.49 11.46 -6.56
N GLU A 278 -3.14 10.22 -6.21
CA GLU A 278 -3.48 9.05 -7.02
C GLU A 278 -4.99 8.91 -7.19
N SER A 279 -5.42 8.57 -8.41
CA SER A 279 -6.84 8.44 -8.69
C SER A 279 -7.44 7.21 -7.99
N PRO A 280 -8.70 7.27 -7.55
CA PRO A 280 -9.44 6.09 -7.09
C PRO A 280 -9.36 4.89 -8.05
N SER A 281 -9.40 5.13 -9.37
CA SER A 281 -9.28 4.08 -10.40
C SER A 281 -7.90 3.42 -10.45
N HIS A 282 -6.82 4.18 -10.23
CA HIS A 282 -5.47 3.63 -10.16
C HIS A 282 -5.33 2.69 -8.95
N VAL A 283 -5.72 3.16 -7.76
CA VAL A 283 -5.66 2.35 -6.54
C VAL A 283 -6.60 1.14 -6.61
N PHE A 284 -7.75 1.26 -7.29
CA PHE A 284 -8.66 0.13 -7.52
C PHE A 284 -7.97 -1.03 -8.26
N LYS A 285 -7.24 -0.72 -9.34
CA LYS A 285 -6.46 -1.69 -10.13
C LYS A 285 -5.25 -2.22 -9.36
N ALA A 286 -4.54 -1.37 -8.63
CA ALA A 286 -3.39 -1.78 -7.81
C ALA A 286 -3.81 -2.82 -6.75
N LEU A 287 -5.02 -2.70 -6.21
CA LEU A 287 -5.60 -3.66 -5.26
C LEU A 287 -6.26 -4.87 -5.94
N ALA A 288 -6.13 -5.01 -7.27
CA ALA A 288 -6.72 -6.05 -8.10
C ALA A 288 -8.24 -6.21 -7.95
N LEU A 289 -8.94 -5.13 -7.59
CA LEU A 289 -10.40 -5.14 -7.40
C LEU A 289 -11.16 -5.29 -8.72
N ASP A 290 -10.57 -4.83 -9.81
CA ASP A 290 -11.06 -5.01 -11.18
C ASP A 290 -11.05 -6.48 -11.64
N GLN A 291 -10.35 -7.35 -10.92
CA GLN A 291 -10.26 -8.79 -11.19
C GLN A 291 -11.17 -9.64 -10.29
N MET A 292 -11.90 -9.03 -9.34
CA MET A 292 -12.73 -9.73 -8.33
C MET A 292 -14.22 -9.84 -8.70
N ASP A 293 -14.58 -9.63 -9.97
CA ASP A 293 -15.94 -9.67 -10.52
C ASP A 293 -16.97 -8.88 -9.66
N THR A 294 -18.06 -9.49 -9.21
CA THR A 294 -19.19 -8.83 -8.54
C THR A 294 -19.16 -8.91 -7.02
N GLN A 295 -18.19 -9.64 -6.43
CA GLN A 295 -18.11 -9.91 -4.99
C GLN A 295 -17.16 -8.96 -4.24
N ILE A 296 -16.82 -7.81 -4.85
CA ILE A 296 -15.81 -6.90 -4.30
C ILE A 296 -16.19 -6.33 -2.93
N PHE A 297 -17.48 -6.12 -2.65
CA PHE A 297 -17.98 -5.48 -1.43
C PHE A 297 -17.60 -6.25 -0.16
N ALA A 298 -17.48 -7.58 -0.24
CA ALA A 298 -17.08 -8.44 0.86
C ALA A 298 -15.55 -8.53 1.03
N SER A 299 -14.77 -8.03 0.07
CA SER A 299 -13.31 -8.15 0.10
C SER A 299 -12.67 -7.16 1.09
N PRO A 300 -11.65 -7.58 1.88
CA PRO A 300 -10.86 -6.65 2.69
C PRO A 300 -10.19 -5.54 1.88
N GLN A 301 -9.85 -5.82 0.61
CA GLN A 301 -9.24 -4.88 -0.33
C GLN A 301 -10.20 -3.72 -0.65
N PHE A 302 -11.49 -4.01 -0.82
CA PHE A 302 -12.49 -2.97 -1.07
C PHE A 302 -12.69 -2.06 0.14
N SER A 303 -12.64 -2.60 1.36
CA SER A 303 -12.66 -1.79 2.59
C SER A 303 -11.45 -0.84 2.67
N LYS A 304 -10.25 -1.32 2.28
CA LYS A 304 -9.06 -0.46 2.20
C LYS A 304 -9.21 0.61 1.11
N TRP A 305 -9.71 0.25 -0.07
CA TRP A 305 -9.94 1.19 -1.16
C TRP A 305 -10.96 2.27 -0.78
N THR A 306 -12.09 1.91 -0.18
CA THR A 306 -13.09 2.89 0.27
C THR A 306 -12.53 3.82 1.35
N SER A 307 -11.69 3.32 2.26
CA SER A 307 -10.96 4.15 3.22
C SER A 307 -10.00 5.13 2.54
N PHE A 308 -9.27 4.68 1.51
CA PHE A 308 -8.42 5.53 0.68
C PHE A 308 -9.23 6.64 0.00
N VAL A 309 -10.30 6.29 -0.72
CA VAL A 309 -11.12 7.28 -1.45
C VAL A 309 -11.74 8.29 -0.48
N SER A 310 -12.18 7.84 0.70
CA SER A 310 -12.72 8.73 1.74
C SER A 310 -11.72 9.76 2.24
N LYS A 311 -10.44 9.38 2.34
CA LYS A 311 -9.35 10.29 2.75
C LYS A 311 -8.90 11.21 1.62
N ALA A 312 -8.81 10.68 0.40
CA ALA A 312 -8.32 11.44 -0.77
C ALA A 312 -9.37 12.40 -1.35
N ASN A 313 -10.67 12.06 -1.27
CA ASN A 313 -11.78 12.81 -1.87
C ASN A 313 -12.77 13.29 -0.80
N THR A 314 -12.31 14.12 0.13
CA THR A 314 -13.09 14.50 1.33
C THR A 314 -14.42 15.20 1.05
N LYS A 315 -14.58 15.85 -0.12
CA LYS A 315 -15.82 16.57 -0.46
C LYS A 315 -16.97 15.63 -0.82
N ASN A 316 -16.74 14.69 -1.73
CA ASN A 316 -17.77 13.80 -2.28
C ASN A 316 -17.21 12.38 -2.50
N PRO A 317 -16.81 11.67 -1.44
CA PRO A 317 -16.11 10.39 -1.58
C PRO A 317 -17.02 9.32 -2.21
N ASP A 318 -18.31 9.28 -1.85
CA ASP A 318 -19.24 8.30 -2.41
C ASP A 318 -19.46 8.52 -3.93
N VAL A 319 -19.43 9.77 -4.42
CA VAL A 319 -19.52 10.08 -5.87
C VAL A 319 -18.26 9.62 -6.60
N ALA A 320 -17.08 9.83 -6.01
CA ALA A 320 -15.82 9.33 -6.55
C ALA A 320 -15.80 7.79 -6.60
N MET A 321 -16.32 7.13 -5.55
CA MET A 321 -16.47 5.66 -5.53
C MET A 321 -17.40 5.17 -6.63
N TYR A 322 -18.61 5.74 -6.73
CA TYR A 322 -19.57 5.38 -7.78
C TYR A 322 -18.98 5.59 -9.19
N THR A 323 -18.36 6.75 -9.43
CA THR A 323 -17.75 7.08 -10.73
C THR A 323 -16.67 6.06 -11.08
N THR A 324 -15.83 5.67 -10.11
CA THR A 324 -14.80 4.65 -10.32
C THR A 324 -15.41 3.30 -10.68
N LEU A 325 -16.41 2.85 -9.91
CA LEU A 325 -17.09 1.59 -10.20
C LEU A 325 -17.74 1.59 -11.58
N GLY A 326 -18.33 2.72 -12.00
CA GLY A 326 -18.89 2.90 -13.33
C GLY A 326 -17.86 2.84 -14.48
N THR A 327 -16.56 2.93 -14.20
CA THR A 327 -15.53 2.69 -15.24
C THR A 327 -15.27 1.21 -15.49
N PHE A 328 -15.70 0.32 -14.60
CA PHE A 328 -15.46 -1.13 -14.68
C PHE A 328 -16.74 -1.95 -14.85
N TYR A 329 -17.89 -1.42 -14.42
CA TYR A 329 -19.15 -2.15 -14.38
C TYR A 329 -20.27 -1.36 -15.05
N SER A 330 -21.10 -2.06 -15.82
CA SER A 330 -22.32 -1.48 -16.40
C SER A 330 -23.37 -1.21 -15.32
N ASP A 331 -24.31 -0.32 -15.62
CA ASP A 331 -25.39 0.08 -14.71
C ASP A 331 -26.19 -1.10 -14.12
N ASP A 332 -26.44 -2.14 -14.92
CA ASP A 332 -27.16 -3.34 -14.46
C ASP A 332 -26.34 -4.16 -13.46
N ILE A 333 -25.02 -4.22 -13.66
CA ILE A 333 -24.09 -4.90 -12.75
C ILE A 333 -23.92 -4.09 -11.47
N LEU A 334 -23.84 -2.75 -11.54
CA LEU A 334 -23.81 -1.90 -10.35
C LEU A 334 -25.08 -2.06 -9.51
N ALA A 335 -26.26 -2.05 -10.13
CA ALA A 335 -27.52 -2.27 -9.42
C ALA A 335 -27.56 -3.65 -8.73
N LYS A 336 -27.02 -4.68 -9.38
CA LYS A 336 -26.79 -6.02 -8.80
C LYS A 336 -25.90 -5.97 -7.56
N MET A 337 -24.74 -5.33 -7.66
CA MET A 337 -23.81 -5.21 -6.55
C MET A 337 -24.42 -4.47 -5.36
N PHE A 338 -25.11 -3.35 -5.60
CA PHE A 338 -25.71 -2.57 -4.52
C PHE A 338 -26.87 -3.31 -3.86
N ALA A 339 -27.70 -4.01 -4.64
CA ALA A 339 -28.78 -4.83 -4.09
C ALA A 339 -28.24 -5.97 -3.21
N ALA A 340 -27.18 -6.65 -3.64
CA ALA A 340 -26.49 -7.68 -2.86
C ALA A 340 -25.83 -7.09 -1.59
N GLY A 341 -25.11 -5.97 -1.72
CA GLY A 341 -24.48 -5.28 -0.58
C GLY A 341 -25.49 -4.81 0.48
N LYS A 342 -26.71 -4.44 0.06
CA LYS A 342 -27.80 -4.11 1.00
C LYS A 342 -28.29 -5.28 1.85
N GLN A 343 -28.01 -6.53 1.46
CA GLN A 343 -28.35 -7.72 2.24
C GLN A 343 -27.31 -8.05 3.32
N VAL A 344 -26.14 -7.39 3.31
CA VAL A 344 -25.06 -7.63 4.26
C VAL A 344 -24.89 -6.41 5.16
N ASP A 345 -25.13 -6.57 6.46
CA ASP A 345 -25.13 -5.45 7.43
C ASP A 345 -23.88 -4.56 7.36
N SER A 346 -22.70 -5.16 7.18
CA SER A 346 -21.43 -4.43 7.10
C SER A 346 -21.29 -3.54 5.86
N THR A 347 -22.02 -3.82 4.78
CA THR A 347 -21.94 -3.06 3.51
C THR A 347 -23.22 -2.33 3.14
N LYS A 348 -24.32 -2.60 3.86
CA LYS A 348 -25.65 -2.04 3.62
C LYS A 348 -25.67 -0.52 3.55
N GLY A 349 -24.99 0.15 4.48
CA GLY A 349 -24.93 1.62 4.51
C GLY A 349 -24.28 2.22 3.28
N LEU A 350 -23.14 1.65 2.84
CA LEU A 350 -22.44 2.11 1.63
C LEU A 350 -23.23 1.80 0.37
N ALA A 351 -23.73 0.57 0.24
CA ALA A 351 -24.54 0.13 -0.89
C ALA A 351 -25.79 1.01 -1.08
N THR A 352 -26.45 1.41 0.02
CA THR A 352 -27.59 2.33 -0.02
C THR A 352 -27.22 3.71 -0.55
N ARG A 353 -26.07 4.27 -0.14
CA ARG A 353 -25.61 5.57 -0.64
C ARG A 353 -25.21 5.51 -2.12
N LEU A 354 -24.52 4.46 -2.52
CA LEU A 354 -24.11 4.27 -3.93
C LEU A 354 -25.31 4.03 -4.86
N GLU A 355 -26.32 3.27 -4.43
CA GLU A 355 -27.58 3.14 -5.17
C GLU A 355 -28.28 4.51 -5.29
N GLY A 356 -28.33 5.29 -4.21
CA GLY A 356 -28.89 6.65 -4.25
C GLY A 356 -28.20 7.55 -5.29
N ILE A 357 -26.88 7.46 -5.41
CA ILE A 357 -26.10 8.18 -6.44
C ILE A 357 -26.43 7.65 -7.84
N GLN A 358 -26.55 6.33 -8.01
CA GLN A 358 -26.95 5.73 -9.29
C GLN A 358 -28.30 6.29 -9.75
N LEU A 359 -29.30 6.33 -8.85
CA LEU A 359 -30.63 6.86 -9.16
C LEU A 359 -30.61 8.36 -9.47
N ALA A 360 -29.85 9.15 -8.71
CA ALA A 360 -29.68 10.59 -8.97
C ALA A 360 -28.99 10.84 -10.32
N ASN A 361 -28.01 10.02 -10.70
CA ASN A 361 -27.35 10.13 -12.00
C ASN A 361 -28.29 9.78 -13.16
N TRP A 362 -29.13 8.77 -13.01
CA TRP A 362 -30.16 8.46 -13.99
C TRP A 362 -31.19 9.59 -14.14
N GLU A 363 -31.61 10.21 -13.03
CA GLU A 363 -32.51 11.36 -13.03
C GLU A 363 -31.88 12.57 -13.74
N ASN A 364 -30.65 12.93 -13.37
CA ASN A 364 -29.92 14.04 -13.98
C ASN A 364 -29.65 13.84 -15.48
N ALA A 365 -29.49 12.59 -15.91
CA ALA A 365 -29.36 12.23 -17.33
C ALA A 365 -30.70 12.21 -18.08
N GLY A 366 -31.84 12.49 -17.42
CA GLY A 366 -33.16 12.44 -18.03
C GLY A 366 -33.59 11.03 -18.44
N LYS A 367 -33.08 9.98 -17.77
CA LYS A 367 -33.41 8.60 -18.08
C LYS A 367 -34.91 8.36 -17.83
N SER A 368 -35.62 7.79 -18.80
CA SER A 368 -37.05 7.48 -18.64
C SER A 368 -37.27 6.24 -17.78
N ALA A 369 -38.48 6.10 -17.21
CA ALA A 369 -38.88 4.88 -16.49
C ALA A 369 -38.72 3.60 -17.34
N GLU A 370 -39.02 3.66 -18.63
CA GLU A 370 -38.84 2.54 -19.57
C GLU A 370 -37.35 2.25 -19.83
N SER A 371 -36.53 3.28 -20.02
CA SER A 371 -35.08 3.13 -20.22
C SER A 371 -34.41 2.55 -18.97
N ALA A 372 -34.82 2.97 -17.77
CA ALA A 372 -34.36 2.39 -16.51
C ALA A 372 -34.78 0.92 -16.37
N PHE A 373 -36.00 0.56 -16.78
CA PHE A 373 -36.49 -0.82 -16.79
C PHE A 373 -35.62 -1.73 -17.66
N LYS A 374 -35.27 -1.28 -18.88
CA LYS A 374 -34.36 -1.97 -19.80
C LYS A 374 -32.92 -2.02 -19.28
N THR A 375 -32.45 -0.92 -18.68
CA THR A 375 -31.12 -0.86 -18.04
C THR A 375 -30.99 -1.95 -16.99
N LEU A 376 -32.02 -2.18 -16.19
CA LEU A 376 -32.05 -3.22 -15.16
C LEU A 376 -32.34 -4.64 -15.70
N LYS A 377 -32.43 -4.80 -17.03
CA LYS A 377 -32.76 -6.05 -17.74
C LYS A 377 -34.09 -6.68 -17.30
N LEU A 378 -35.00 -5.89 -16.72
CA LEU A 378 -36.31 -6.35 -16.28
C LEU A 378 -37.22 -6.72 -17.46
N ASP A 379 -36.96 -6.14 -18.64
CA ASP A 379 -37.65 -6.44 -19.89
C ASP A 379 -37.35 -7.83 -20.46
N THR A 380 -36.24 -8.43 -20.06
CA THR A 380 -35.85 -9.79 -20.44
C THR A 380 -36.43 -10.87 -19.53
N LEU A 381 -37.04 -10.49 -18.40
CA LEU A 381 -37.58 -11.44 -17.43
C LEU A 381 -39.00 -11.90 -17.84
N PRO A 382 -39.30 -13.20 -17.70
CA PRO A 382 -40.67 -13.66 -17.77
C PRO A 382 -41.48 -13.03 -16.63
N GLY A 383 -42.75 -12.76 -16.88
CA GLY A 383 -43.59 -12.04 -15.93
C GLY A 383 -43.69 -12.67 -14.54
N SER A 384 -43.59 -14.00 -14.45
CA SER A 384 -43.54 -14.74 -13.18
C SER A 384 -42.32 -14.39 -12.32
N GLN A 385 -41.20 -14.01 -12.93
CA GLN A 385 -39.94 -13.69 -12.24
C GLN A 385 -39.74 -12.19 -12.00
N LEU A 386 -40.61 -11.34 -12.56
CA LEU A 386 -40.43 -9.89 -12.49
C LEU A 386 -40.36 -9.36 -11.05
N PHE A 387 -41.31 -9.77 -10.20
CA PHE A 387 -41.35 -9.37 -8.79
C PHE A 387 -40.37 -10.18 -7.91
N GLU A 388 -39.89 -11.33 -8.42
CA GLU A 388 -38.82 -12.10 -7.79
C GLU A 388 -37.43 -11.44 -8.01
N SER A 389 -37.29 -10.61 -9.04
CA SER A 389 -36.09 -9.81 -9.25
C SER A 389 -35.94 -8.73 -8.19
N GLN A 390 -34.78 -8.69 -7.52
CA GLN A 390 -34.46 -7.60 -6.60
C GLN A 390 -34.41 -6.22 -7.28
N PHE A 391 -34.24 -6.16 -8.61
CA PHE A 391 -34.16 -4.90 -9.36
C PHE A 391 -35.51 -4.23 -9.53
N ILE A 392 -36.63 -4.92 -9.29
CA ILE A 392 -37.96 -4.30 -9.36
C ILE A 392 -38.10 -3.17 -8.34
N ASN A 393 -37.51 -3.34 -7.15
CA ASN A 393 -37.51 -2.33 -6.09
C ASN A 393 -36.59 -1.15 -6.43
N THR A 394 -35.45 -1.40 -7.07
CA THR A 394 -34.57 -0.32 -7.56
C THR A 394 -35.25 0.49 -8.67
N TRP A 395 -35.93 -0.19 -9.60
CA TRP A 395 -36.73 0.48 -10.63
C TRP A 395 -37.90 1.28 -10.02
N ALA A 396 -38.67 0.69 -9.11
CA ALA A 396 -39.77 1.40 -8.45
C ALA A 396 -39.27 2.63 -7.67
N SER A 397 -38.12 2.53 -7.01
CA SER A 397 -37.48 3.66 -6.33
C SER A 397 -37.10 4.77 -7.30
N PHE A 398 -36.60 4.43 -8.49
CA PHE A 398 -36.32 5.39 -9.56
C PHE A 398 -37.58 6.12 -10.05
N VAL A 399 -38.64 5.37 -10.35
CA VAL A 399 -39.91 5.95 -10.84
C VAL A 399 -40.54 6.85 -9.77
N THR A 400 -40.52 6.41 -8.50
CA THR A 400 -40.97 7.20 -7.34
C THR A 400 -40.23 8.53 -7.20
N ARG A 401 -38.94 8.54 -7.54
CA ARG A 401 -38.10 9.72 -7.45
C ARG A 401 -38.37 10.74 -8.56
N THR A 402 -38.81 10.28 -9.74
CA THR A 402 -38.87 11.09 -10.98
C THR A 402 -40.29 11.47 -11.40
N HIS A 403 -41.33 10.83 -10.85
CA HIS A 403 -42.72 11.06 -11.24
C HIS A 403 -43.62 11.37 -10.04
N LYS A 404 -44.62 12.24 -10.25
CA LYS A 404 -45.61 12.61 -9.22
C LYS A 404 -46.61 11.48 -8.91
N ASP A 405 -46.95 10.67 -9.90
CA ASP A 405 -47.84 9.50 -9.76
C ASP A 405 -47.10 8.24 -10.22
N PRO A 406 -46.11 7.79 -9.45
CA PRO A 406 -45.20 6.74 -9.89
C PRO A 406 -45.90 5.41 -10.11
N ASP A 407 -46.89 5.07 -9.27
CA ASP A 407 -47.61 3.81 -9.35
C ASP A 407 -48.45 3.71 -10.63
N ALA A 408 -49.10 4.81 -11.04
CA ALA A 408 -49.83 4.85 -12.31
C ALA A 408 -48.90 4.66 -13.52
N ILE A 409 -47.71 5.30 -13.50
CA ILE A 409 -46.69 5.13 -14.54
C ILE A 409 -46.19 3.68 -14.59
N MET A 410 -45.88 3.09 -13.44
CA MET A 410 -45.44 1.69 -13.35
C MET A 410 -46.51 0.73 -13.87
N VAL A 411 -47.77 0.89 -13.45
CA VAL A 411 -48.90 0.08 -13.93
C VAL A 411 -49.08 0.22 -15.44
N ALA A 412 -49.01 1.42 -15.99
CA ALA A 412 -49.17 1.64 -17.43
C ALA A 412 -48.08 0.92 -18.25
N LEU A 413 -46.80 1.05 -17.84
CA LEU A 413 -45.67 0.39 -18.50
C LEU A 413 -45.75 -1.14 -18.41
N LEU A 414 -46.10 -1.67 -17.24
CA LEU A 414 -46.23 -3.11 -17.06
C LEU A 414 -47.46 -3.68 -17.80
N LYS A 415 -48.55 -2.91 -17.87
CA LYS A 415 -49.76 -3.28 -18.60
C LYS A 415 -49.50 -3.40 -20.09
N ASP A 416 -48.78 -2.44 -20.67
CA ASP A 416 -48.41 -2.46 -22.09
C ASP A 416 -47.65 -3.74 -22.46
N ARG A 417 -46.79 -4.21 -21.56
CA ARG A 417 -45.98 -5.42 -21.75
C ARG A 417 -46.71 -6.74 -21.49
N TYR A 418 -47.45 -6.84 -20.39
CA TYR A 418 -47.99 -8.12 -19.90
C TYR A 418 -49.51 -8.27 -20.07
N GLY A 419 -50.20 -7.18 -20.44
CA GLY A 419 -51.66 -7.12 -20.47
C GLY A 419 -52.28 -7.01 -19.06
N ASP A 420 -53.54 -6.57 -19.03
CA ASP A 420 -54.28 -6.33 -17.77
C ASP A 420 -54.42 -7.59 -16.90
N GLU A 421 -54.79 -8.74 -17.50
CA GLU A 421 -55.04 -10.00 -16.77
C GLU A 421 -53.75 -10.53 -16.13
N THR A 422 -52.69 -10.69 -16.94
CA THR A 422 -51.43 -11.26 -16.48
C THR A 422 -50.78 -10.38 -15.43
N LEU A 423 -50.76 -9.06 -15.63
CA LEU A 423 -50.22 -8.11 -14.65
C LEU A 423 -50.99 -8.20 -13.32
N ALA A 424 -52.32 -8.27 -13.36
CA ALA A 424 -53.11 -8.38 -12.13
C ALA A 424 -52.81 -9.66 -11.34
N LYS A 425 -52.55 -10.78 -12.03
CA LYS A 425 -52.12 -12.04 -11.39
C LYS A 425 -50.70 -11.92 -10.81
N MET A 426 -49.76 -11.30 -11.53
CA MET A 426 -48.40 -11.06 -11.03
C MET A 426 -48.40 -10.21 -9.76
N ILE A 427 -49.15 -9.10 -9.76
CA ILE A 427 -49.31 -8.25 -8.57
C ILE A 427 -49.94 -9.06 -7.42
N ALA A 428 -50.92 -9.93 -7.70
CA ALA A 428 -51.57 -10.75 -6.67
C ALA A 428 -50.59 -11.69 -5.99
N ALA A 429 -49.74 -12.35 -6.79
CA ALA A 429 -48.69 -13.21 -6.27
C ALA A 429 -47.69 -12.39 -5.44
N ALA A 430 -47.25 -11.24 -5.95
CA ALA A 430 -46.27 -10.38 -5.29
C ALA A 430 -46.73 -9.79 -3.94
N THR A 431 -48.05 -9.65 -3.71
CA THR A 431 -48.59 -9.28 -2.39
C THR A 431 -48.38 -10.34 -1.31
N LYS A 432 -48.07 -11.58 -1.69
CA LYS A 432 -47.83 -12.69 -0.74
C LYS A 432 -46.35 -12.82 -0.34
N THR A 433 -45.48 -11.95 -0.85
CA THR A 433 -44.04 -11.99 -0.57
C THR A 433 -43.64 -10.72 0.17
N GLU A 434 -43.16 -10.85 1.42
CA GLU A 434 -42.82 -9.74 2.31
C GLU A 434 -41.98 -8.65 1.62
N ARG A 435 -40.93 -9.04 0.89
CA ARG A 435 -40.02 -8.12 0.17
C ARG A 435 -40.72 -7.22 -0.86
N THR A 436 -41.80 -7.70 -1.48
CA THR A 436 -42.54 -6.99 -2.54
C THR A 436 -43.93 -6.57 -2.12
N GLU A 437 -44.40 -6.95 -0.93
CA GLU A 437 -45.78 -6.76 -0.49
C GLU A 437 -46.21 -5.30 -0.60
N LYS A 438 -45.41 -4.38 -0.04
CA LYS A 438 -45.71 -2.94 -0.10
C LYS A 438 -45.85 -2.44 -1.54
N LEU A 439 -44.85 -2.70 -2.38
CA LEU A 439 -44.88 -2.29 -3.79
C LEU A 439 -46.09 -2.90 -4.52
N ALA A 440 -46.37 -4.17 -4.28
CA ALA A 440 -47.48 -4.86 -4.92
C ALA A 440 -48.84 -4.31 -4.47
N VAL A 441 -49.00 -3.94 -3.21
CA VAL A 441 -50.22 -3.28 -2.69
C VAL A 441 -50.41 -1.91 -3.33
N ASP A 442 -49.34 -1.11 -3.45
CA ASP A 442 -49.39 0.21 -4.08
C ASP A 442 -49.76 0.09 -5.58
N LEU A 443 -49.11 -0.82 -6.30
CA LEU A 443 -49.44 -1.12 -7.71
C LEU A 443 -50.85 -1.69 -7.88
N ARG A 444 -51.35 -2.51 -6.94
CA ARG A 444 -52.73 -3.01 -6.96
C ARG A 444 -53.72 -1.86 -6.87
N SER A 445 -53.49 -0.95 -5.93
CA SER A 445 -54.32 0.24 -5.73
C SER A 445 -54.34 1.12 -7.00
N ALA A 446 -53.17 1.35 -7.61
CA ALA A 446 -53.06 2.11 -8.86
C ALA A 446 -53.72 1.40 -10.05
N GLN A 447 -53.60 0.06 -10.15
CA GLN A 447 -54.29 -0.72 -11.18
C GLN A 447 -55.81 -0.57 -11.06
N PHE A 448 -56.35 -0.65 -9.85
CA PHE A 448 -57.78 -0.47 -9.61
C PHE A 448 -58.27 0.94 -9.90
N LYS A 449 -57.52 1.98 -9.49
CA LYS A 449 -57.80 3.37 -9.87
C LYS A 449 -57.82 3.55 -11.38
N THR A 450 -56.87 2.92 -12.07
CA THR A 450 -56.78 2.95 -13.54
C THR A 450 -58.02 2.33 -14.17
N TRP A 451 -58.43 1.13 -13.75
CA TRP A 451 -59.65 0.48 -14.25
C TRP A 451 -60.92 1.30 -13.95
N PHE A 452 -61.03 1.86 -12.75
CA PHE A 452 -62.16 2.72 -12.38
C PHE A 452 -62.23 3.97 -13.25
N SER A 453 -61.09 4.64 -13.48
CA SER A 453 -61.01 5.82 -14.35
C SER A 453 -61.33 5.52 -15.83
N GLN A 454 -61.07 4.29 -16.27
CA GLN A 454 -61.44 3.77 -17.60
C GLN A 454 -62.90 3.33 -17.69
N GLY A 455 -63.68 3.47 -16.60
CA GLY A 455 -65.09 3.08 -16.56
C GLY A 455 -65.33 1.56 -16.51
N LYS A 456 -64.31 0.74 -16.19
CA LYS A 456 -64.47 -0.72 -16.09
C LYS A 456 -65.28 -1.07 -14.85
N THR A 457 -66.48 -1.60 -15.00
CA THR A 457 -67.27 -2.12 -13.87
C THR A 457 -66.73 -3.47 -13.38
N PRO A 458 -67.13 -3.96 -12.19
CA PRO A 458 -66.79 -5.31 -11.75
C PRO A 458 -67.17 -6.39 -12.76
N GLU A 459 -68.29 -6.21 -13.48
CA GLU A 459 -68.71 -7.10 -14.57
C GLU A 459 -67.71 -7.07 -15.73
N ASN A 460 -67.22 -5.89 -16.15
CA ASN A 460 -66.21 -5.80 -17.21
C ASN A 460 -64.92 -6.53 -16.82
N VAL A 461 -64.49 -6.40 -15.56
CA VAL A 461 -63.32 -7.13 -15.04
C VAL A 461 -63.60 -8.64 -14.98
N ASN A 462 -64.79 -9.06 -14.54
CA ASN A 462 -65.16 -10.48 -14.53
C ASN A 462 -65.15 -11.11 -15.92
N THR A 463 -65.62 -10.37 -16.94
CA THR A 463 -65.55 -10.79 -18.34
C THR A 463 -64.12 -10.85 -18.84
N LEU A 464 -63.30 -9.82 -18.57
CA LEU A 464 -61.89 -9.77 -18.98
C LEU A 464 -61.09 -10.97 -18.46
N PHE A 465 -61.36 -11.38 -17.21
CA PHE A 465 -60.67 -12.49 -16.54
C PHE A 465 -61.37 -13.84 -16.72
N LYS A 466 -62.48 -13.89 -17.48
CA LYS A 466 -63.34 -15.06 -17.68
C LYS A 466 -63.68 -15.78 -16.37
N VAL A 467 -63.98 -15.04 -15.30
CA VAL A 467 -64.10 -15.55 -13.92
C VAL A 467 -65.09 -16.72 -13.82
N ALA A 468 -66.17 -16.70 -14.59
CA ALA A 468 -67.18 -17.77 -14.60
C ALA A 468 -66.63 -19.13 -15.09
N ALA A 469 -65.66 -19.10 -16.01
CA ALA A 469 -65.02 -20.30 -16.56
C ALA A 469 -63.66 -20.61 -15.91
N ASN A 470 -63.15 -19.72 -15.05
CA ASN A 470 -61.82 -19.79 -14.49
C ASN A 470 -61.86 -20.29 -13.03
N SER A 471 -61.20 -21.41 -12.75
CA SER A 471 -61.10 -21.98 -11.40
C SER A 471 -59.98 -21.36 -10.56
N ASP A 472 -59.14 -20.49 -11.13
CA ASP A 472 -58.00 -19.87 -10.44
C ASP A 472 -58.44 -18.96 -9.28
N ASP A 473 -57.99 -19.31 -8.07
CA ASP A 473 -58.34 -18.60 -6.84
C ASP A 473 -57.80 -17.16 -6.83
N LEU A 474 -56.65 -16.91 -7.46
CA LEU A 474 -56.11 -15.55 -7.58
C LEU A 474 -57.05 -14.67 -8.42
N THR A 475 -57.50 -15.18 -9.56
CA THR A 475 -58.48 -14.50 -10.43
C THR A 475 -59.76 -14.14 -9.68
N LYS A 476 -60.34 -15.08 -8.93
CA LYS A 476 -61.54 -14.82 -8.12
C LYS A 476 -61.28 -13.81 -7.00
N LYS A 477 -60.12 -13.87 -6.35
CA LYS A 477 -59.73 -12.91 -5.31
C LYS A 477 -59.61 -11.50 -5.88
N ILE A 478 -58.92 -11.31 -7.00
CA ILE A 478 -58.76 -10.01 -7.66
C ILE A 478 -60.12 -9.39 -8.01
N SER A 479 -61.03 -10.20 -8.57
CA SER A 479 -62.39 -9.78 -8.91
C SER A 479 -63.14 -9.23 -7.68
N ARG A 480 -63.13 -9.96 -6.56
CA ARG A 480 -63.77 -9.54 -5.30
C ARG A 480 -63.15 -8.27 -4.73
N GLU A 481 -61.81 -8.18 -4.74
CA GLU A 481 -61.09 -6.99 -4.25
C GLU A 481 -61.43 -5.75 -5.09
N TYR A 482 -61.55 -5.92 -6.42
CA TYR A 482 -61.95 -4.83 -7.30
C TYR A 482 -63.40 -4.39 -7.08
N ASP A 483 -64.33 -5.32 -6.88
CA ASP A 483 -65.73 -5.01 -6.57
C ASP A 483 -65.87 -4.16 -5.29
N ILE A 484 -65.13 -4.54 -4.24
CA ILE A 484 -65.05 -3.76 -3.00
C ILE A 484 -64.48 -2.36 -3.25
N PHE A 485 -63.40 -2.27 -4.03
CA PHE A 485 -62.79 -0.99 -4.39
C PHE A 485 -63.74 -0.10 -5.20
N PHE A 486 -64.41 -0.66 -6.21
CA PHE A 486 -65.34 0.03 -7.11
C PHE A 486 -66.53 0.59 -6.34
N SER A 487 -67.14 -0.23 -5.48
CA SER A 487 -68.26 0.17 -4.62
C SER A 487 -67.90 1.35 -3.72
N LYS A 488 -66.73 1.30 -3.06
CA LYS A 488 -66.23 2.40 -2.22
C LYS A 488 -65.96 3.67 -3.04
N SER A 489 -65.33 3.53 -4.20
CA SER A 489 -64.95 4.66 -5.06
C SER A 489 -66.16 5.36 -5.68
N LYS A 490 -67.19 4.59 -6.10
CA LYS A 490 -68.45 5.13 -6.61
C LYS A 490 -69.19 5.96 -5.55
N VAL A 491 -69.23 5.48 -4.30
CA VAL A 491 -69.83 6.23 -3.18
C VAL A 491 -69.05 7.52 -2.91
N ALA A 492 -67.72 7.47 -2.92
CA ALA A 492 -66.89 8.65 -2.72
C ALA A 492 -67.07 9.69 -3.84
N PHE A 493 -67.14 9.26 -5.10
CA PHE A 493 -67.38 10.13 -6.25
C PHE A 493 -68.76 10.79 -6.21
N ASN A 494 -69.78 10.09 -5.74
CA ASN A 494 -71.15 10.60 -5.65
C ASN A 494 -71.43 11.46 -4.41
N ARG A 495 -70.48 11.61 -3.46
CA ARG A 495 -70.68 12.50 -2.31
C ARG A 495 -70.61 13.97 -2.77
N PRO A 496 -71.61 14.83 -2.47
CA PRO A 496 -71.56 16.25 -2.81
C PRO A 496 -70.39 16.92 -2.09
N ALA A 497 -69.57 17.69 -2.82
CA ALA A 497 -68.43 18.43 -2.27
C ALA A 497 -68.93 19.47 -1.24
N ASN A 498 -68.79 19.15 0.05
CA ASN A 498 -69.25 20.03 1.13
C ASN A 498 -68.35 21.29 1.17
N ARG A 499 -68.91 22.46 0.83
CA ARG A 499 -68.23 23.77 0.78
C ARG A 499 -67.55 24.10 2.12
N PRO A 500 -66.30 24.60 2.13
CA PRO A 500 -65.71 25.14 3.35
C PRO A 500 -66.44 26.43 3.74
N ALA A 501 -66.79 26.55 5.02
CA ALA A 501 -67.38 27.74 5.62
C ALA A 501 -66.48 28.96 5.31
N ARG A 502 -67.00 29.93 4.54
CA ARG A 502 -66.39 31.24 4.45
C ARG A 502 -66.49 31.88 5.84
N ASN A 503 -65.36 31.83 6.55
CA ASN A 503 -65.13 32.63 7.74
C ASN A 503 -65.45 34.10 7.45
N GLY A 504 -66.20 34.70 8.36
CA GLY A 504 -66.65 36.07 8.29
C GLY A 504 -65.48 37.04 8.19
N ILE A 505 -65.58 37.94 7.23
CA ILE A 505 -64.89 39.22 7.26
C ILE A 505 -65.97 40.23 7.63
N TYR A 506 -66.06 40.54 8.93
CA TYR A 506 -66.70 41.76 9.40
C TYR A 506 -65.73 42.90 9.07
N ILE A 507 -66.09 43.75 8.12
CA ILE A 507 -65.45 45.06 7.94
C ILE A 507 -66.35 46.07 8.63
N ALA A 508 -65.80 46.69 9.67
CA ALA A 508 -66.41 47.74 10.47
C ALA A 508 -66.66 49.01 9.65
N GLY A 509 -67.75 49.71 9.96
CA GLY A 509 -67.96 51.12 9.64
C GLY A 509 -67.54 51.99 10.80
#